data_AF-A0A936ABH6-F1
#
_entry.id   AF-A0A936ABH6-F1
#
_cell.length_a   1.000
_cell.length_b   1.000
_cell.length_c   1.000
_cell.angle_alpha   90.00
_cell.angle_beta   90.00
_cell.angle_gamma   90.00
#
_symmetry.space_group_name_H-M   'P 1'
#
loop_
_entity.id
_entity.type
_entity.pdbx_description
1 polymer ?
#
loop_
_entity_poly.entity_id
_entity_poly.type
_entity_poly.pdbx_seq_one_letter_code
_entity_poly.pdbx_strand_id
1 'polypeptide(L)'
;MRPAKRSWFAYLSALLGVSSLIGVLCFHFPELLTSKEFRAAYSEQFARQLLLTGLVAAFVLGTAAILRGRNQRVALIGVGSATLAVLLGGTDVQFDAIGQTPYSLGLDWFVISLFFSALVFIPIEQFLGVRKQSPLRPDWRTDLSYFFLTHVLVQFILILVTASTTTLLAFATFPGLQAVIQSWPVWLQFLAAVLVADLAQAGLHRAYHNIPWLWRFHAVHHSSEHMDWLAGSRIHLVEVVLTRSAVLLPLLLLGFSQPAVNAYVILVGLQAVLAHANLGLRFGFLEYLLVLPRYHHWHHVRDPAYVDKNYAIHLPLVDMLMGTFKLPPAGEWPKEYGVLKPETVPEGILLQQWMPFSPRKIWRTPASTISTEEQKS
;
A
#
# COMPACT_ATOMS: atom_id res chain seq x y z
N MET A 1 -12.31 21.24 -28.06
CA MET A 1 -12.14 21.67 -26.65
C MET A 1 -10.68 21.53 -26.26
N ARG A 2 -10.02 22.59 -25.76
CA ARG A 2 -8.63 22.49 -25.27
C ARG A 2 -8.64 21.63 -23.99
N PRO A 3 -7.72 20.65 -23.83
CA PRO A 3 -7.67 19.87 -22.60
C PRO A 3 -7.42 20.80 -21.42
N ALA A 4 -8.23 20.68 -20.37
CA ALA A 4 -8.09 21.47 -19.16
C ALA A 4 -6.66 21.27 -18.61
N LYS A 5 -5.89 22.37 -18.51
CA LYS A 5 -4.54 22.31 -17.95
C LYS A 5 -4.65 21.89 -16.49
N ARG A 6 -4.17 20.69 -16.17
CA ARG A 6 -4.17 20.12 -14.81
C ARG A 6 -3.57 21.14 -13.83
N SER A 7 -4.31 21.47 -12.77
CA SER A 7 -3.87 22.44 -11.75
C SER A 7 -3.57 21.71 -10.45
N TRP A 8 -2.30 21.69 -10.06
CA TRP A 8 -1.85 21.14 -8.80
C TRP A 8 -2.64 21.72 -7.60
N PHE A 9 -2.97 23.01 -7.67
CA PHE A 9 -3.71 23.71 -6.61
C PHE A 9 -5.13 23.16 -6.43
N ALA A 10 -5.80 22.76 -7.51
CA ALA A 10 -7.14 22.19 -7.42
C ALA A 10 -7.13 20.84 -6.70
N TYR A 11 -6.16 19.98 -7.00
CA TYR A 11 -6.04 18.67 -6.38
C TYR A 11 -5.53 18.73 -4.94
N LEU A 12 -4.57 19.62 -4.66
CA LEU A 12 -4.10 19.85 -3.29
C LEU A 12 -5.22 20.41 -2.41
N SER A 13 -6.04 21.33 -2.94
CA SER A 13 -7.26 21.79 -2.26
C SER A 13 -8.24 20.66 -1.99
N ALA A 14 -8.50 19.80 -2.99
CA ALA A 14 -9.37 18.63 -2.82
C ALA A 14 -8.84 17.66 -1.74
N LEU A 15 -7.55 17.34 -1.78
CA LEU A 15 -6.90 16.48 -0.80
C LEU A 15 -7.04 17.04 0.62
N LEU A 16 -6.67 18.31 0.82
CA LEU A 16 -6.71 18.95 2.13
C LEU A 16 -8.14 19.14 2.64
N GLY A 17 -9.07 19.55 1.78
CA GLY A 17 -10.48 19.74 2.13
C GLY A 17 -11.18 18.45 2.51
N VAL A 18 -10.99 17.38 1.71
CA VAL A 18 -11.55 16.05 2.02
C VAL A 18 -10.90 15.45 3.26
N SER A 19 -9.57 15.56 3.42
CA SER A 19 -8.88 15.06 4.62
C SER A 19 -9.33 15.80 5.88
N SER A 20 -9.57 17.11 5.79
CA SER A 20 -10.09 17.91 6.90
C SER A 20 -11.51 17.51 7.28
N LEU A 21 -12.37 17.26 6.28
CA LEU A 21 -13.72 16.74 6.51
C LEU A 21 -13.69 15.37 7.18
N ILE A 22 -12.85 14.45 6.71
CA ILE A 22 -12.68 13.14 7.33
C ILE A 22 -12.16 13.30 8.77
N GLY A 23 -11.19 14.20 9.01
CA GLY A 23 -10.69 14.51 10.34
C GLY A 23 -11.78 14.99 11.29
N VAL A 24 -12.63 15.91 10.85
CA VAL A 24 -13.81 16.36 11.63
C VAL A 24 -14.77 15.21 11.92
N LEU A 25 -15.05 14.35 10.93
CA LEU A 25 -15.89 13.17 11.15
C LEU A 25 -15.27 12.19 12.15
N CYS A 26 -13.95 12.03 12.16
CA CYS A 26 -13.23 11.20 13.14
C CYS A 26 -13.41 11.73 14.57
N PHE A 27 -13.56 13.05 14.75
CA PHE A 27 -13.85 13.66 16.05
C PHE A 27 -15.32 13.56 16.46
N HIS A 28 -16.26 13.57 15.51
CA HIS A 28 -17.69 13.31 15.81
C HIS A 28 -18.01 11.85 16.13
N PHE A 29 -17.30 10.93 15.48
CA PHE A 29 -17.52 9.48 15.63
C PHE A 29 -16.25 8.77 16.08
N PRO A 30 -15.66 9.16 17.23
CA PRO A 30 -14.35 8.68 17.65
C PRO A 30 -14.33 7.17 17.87
N GLU A 31 -15.41 6.59 18.39
CA GLU A 31 -15.52 5.14 18.65
C GLU A 31 -15.58 4.29 17.38
N LEU A 32 -15.98 4.87 16.24
CA LEU A 32 -16.15 4.16 14.97
C LEU A 32 -14.97 4.40 14.01
N LEU A 33 -14.44 5.63 13.99
CA LEU A 33 -13.53 6.09 12.94
C LEU A 33 -12.09 6.28 13.42
N THR A 34 -11.86 6.35 14.73
CA THR A 34 -10.53 6.61 15.32
C THR A 34 -10.07 5.44 16.19
N SER A 35 -8.83 5.02 16.03
CA SER A 35 -8.20 4.02 16.90
C SER A 35 -7.73 4.64 18.22
N LYS A 36 -7.77 3.87 19.32
CA LYS A 36 -7.32 4.32 20.64
C LYS A 36 -5.84 4.71 20.63
N GLU A 37 -5.03 3.91 19.95
CA GLU A 37 -3.59 4.10 19.81
C GLU A 37 -3.28 5.40 19.09
N PHE A 38 -4.00 5.69 18.00
CA PHE A 38 -3.78 6.92 17.24
C PHE A 38 -4.20 8.15 18.03
N ARG A 39 -5.34 8.13 18.73
CA ARG A 39 -5.78 9.26 19.56
C ARG A 39 -4.77 9.63 20.65
N ALA A 40 -4.09 8.63 21.21
CA ALA A 40 -3.03 8.85 22.20
C ALA A 40 -1.74 9.41 21.60
N ALA A 41 -1.55 9.36 20.27
CA ALA A 41 -0.32 9.76 19.60
C ALA A 41 -0.18 11.27 19.39
N TYR A 42 -1.23 12.07 19.61
CA TYR A 42 -1.20 13.52 19.40
C TYR A 42 -2.02 14.28 20.44
N SER A 43 -1.61 15.53 20.70
CA SER A 43 -2.38 16.44 21.55
C SER A 43 -3.57 17.04 20.80
N GLU A 44 -4.63 17.37 21.55
CA GLU A 44 -5.78 18.09 21.00
C GLU A 44 -5.36 19.38 20.29
N GLN A 45 -4.48 20.17 20.91
CA GLN A 45 -3.97 21.41 20.33
C GLN A 45 -3.29 21.19 18.98
N PHE A 46 -2.45 20.15 18.87
CA PHE A 46 -1.79 19.81 17.61
C PHE A 46 -2.80 19.47 16.53
N ALA A 47 -3.79 18.64 16.84
CA ALA A 47 -4.81 18.24 15.87
C ALA A 47 -5.69 19.42 15.44
N ARG A 48 -6.10 20.31 16.35
CA ARG A 48 -6.85 21.54 16.00
C ARG A 48 -6.02 22.44 15.09
N GLN A 49 -4.72 22.62 15.35
CA GLN A 49 -3.83 23.41 14.50
C GLN A 49 -3.60 22.79 13.12
N LEU A 50 -3.42 21.47 13.05
CA LEU A 50 -3.28 20.74 11.79
C LEU A 50 -4.56 20.89 10.94
N LEU A 51 -5.73 20.73 11.56
CA LEU A 51 -7.02 20.89 10.92
C LEU A 51 -7.24 22.33 10.42
N LEU A 52 -6.92 23.34 11.25
CA LEU A 52 -6.99 24.75 10.86
C LEU A 52 -6.13 25.01 9.62
N THR A 53 -4.89 24.55 9.65
CA THR A 53 -3.92 24.75 8.57
C THR A 53 -4.41 24.08 7.28
N GLY A 54 -4.94 22.85 7.38
CA GLY A 54 -5.53 22.11 6.27
C GLY A 54 -6.73 22.83 5.66
N LEU A 55 -7.67 23.30 6.49
CA LEU A 55 -8.86 24.02 6.05
C LEU A 55 -8.50 25.33 5.33
N VAL A 56 -7.66 26.16 5.95
CA VAL A 56 -7.22 27.44 5.37
C VAL A 56 -6.52 27.21 4.03
N ALA A 57 -5.57 26.27 3.98
CA ALA A 57 -4.87 25.94 2.75
C ALA A 57 -5.83 25.40 1.66
N ALA A 58 -6.80 24.56 2.03
CA ALA A 58 -7.81 24.04 1.11
C ALA A 58 -8.63 25.17 0.47
N PHE A 59 -9.09 26.14 1.28
CA PHE A 59 -9.84 27.30 0.81
C PHE A 59 -9.02 28.21 -0.11
N VAL A 60 -7.79 28.55 0.31
CA VAL A 60 -6.90 29.46 -0.45
C VAL A 60 -6.54 28.85 -1.80
N LEU A 61 -6.08 27.59 -1.81
CA LEU A 61 -5.68 26.90 -3.04
C LEU A 61 -6.86 26.62 -3.96
N GLY A 62 -8.02 26.24 -3.39
CA GLY A 62 -9.23 25.93 -4.14
C GLY A 62 -9.80 27.16 -4.82
N THR A 63 -9.95 28.25 -4.07
CA THR A 63 -10.39 29.55 -4.61
C THR A 63 -9.44 30.04 -5.70
N ALA A 64 -8.12 29.98 -5.47
CA ALA A 64 -7.13 30.37 -6.47
C ALA A 64 -7.23 29.51 -7.76
N ALA A 65 -7.51 28.21 -7.64
CA ALA A 65 -7.71 27.33 -8.79
C ALA A 65 -9.01 27.65 -9.56
N ILE A 66 -10.10 27.94 -8.84
CA ILE A 66 -11.40 28.32 -9.42
C ILE A 66 -11.27 29.63 -10.19
N LEU A 67 -10.67 30.65 -9.58
CA LEU A 67 -10.46 31.97 -10.18
C LEU A 67 -9.54 31.91 -11.42
N ARG A 68 -8.59 30.98 -11.45
CA ARG A 68 -7.72 30.74 -12.61
C ARG A 68 -8.37 29.89 -13.71
N GLY A 69 -9.62 29.46 -13.52
CA GLY A 69 -10.35 28.64 -14.49
C GLY A 69 -9.76 27.24 -14.70
N ARG A 70 -9.01 26.69 -13.72
CA ARG A 70 -8.31 25.40 -13.88
C ARG A 70 -8.91 24.33 -12.97
N ASN A 71 -9.36 23.22 -13.57
CA ASN A 71 -9.92 22.05 -12.87
C ASN A 71 -11.00 22.42 -11.83
N GLN A 72 -11.89 23.35 -12.19
CA GLN A 72 -12.86 23.96 -11.28
C GLN A 72 -13.72 22.94 -10.53
N ARG A 73 -14.15 21.85 -11.18
CA ARG A 73 -14.91 20.77 -10.51
C ARG A 73 -14.15 20.15 -9.34
N VAL A 74 -12.85 19.92 -9.48
CA VAL A 74 -12.01 19.34 -8.42
C VAL A 74 -11.79 20.36 -7.30
N ALA A 75 -11.53 21.61 -7.65
CA ALA A 75 -11.37 22.68 -6.68
C ALA A 75 -12.66 22.93 -5.87
N LEU A 76 -13.84 22.80 -6.51
CA LEU A 76 -15.14 22.87 -5.84
C LEU A 76 -15.35 21.72 -4.85
N ILE A 77 -14.85 20.51 -5.13
CA ILE A 77 -14.86 19.42 -4.15
C ILE A 77 -14.01 19.81 -2.93
N GLY A 78 -12.80 20.33 -3.13
CA GLY A 78 -11.94 20.75 -2.02
C GLY A 78 -12.53 21.86 -1.16
N VAL A 79 -12.98 22.93 -1.79
CA VAL A 79 -13.66 24.04 -1.11
C VAL A 79 -14.94 23.56 -0.44
N GLY A 80 -15.77 22.77 -1.13
CA GLY A 80 -17.03 22.24 -0.60
C GLY A 80 -16.82 21.32 0.60
N SER A 81 -15.85 20.41 0.55
CA SER A 81 -15.50 19.55 1.69
C SER A 81 -14.93 20.35 2.86
N ALA A 82 -14.08 21.36 2.61
CA ALA A 82 -13.59 22.24 3.67
C ALA A 82 -14.73 23.07 4.31
N THR A 83 -15.67 23.57 3.50
CA THR A 83 -16.88 24.25 4.01
C THR A 83 -17.71 23.31 4.87
N LEU A 84 -17.97 22.08 4.41
CA LEU A 84 -18.73 21.11 5.18
C LEU A 84 -18.02 20.75 6.49
N ALA A 85 -16.69 20.63 6.48
CA ALA A 85 -15.90 20.39 7.67
C ALA A 85 -16.05 21.53 8.70
N VAL A 86 -16.01 22.78 8.26
CA VAL A 86 -16.27 23.96 9.11
C VAL A 86 -17.70 23.96 9.65
N LEU A 87 -18.70 23.64 8.83
CA LEU A 87 -20.11 23.56 9.25
C LEU A 87 -20.36 22.45 10.27
N LEU A 88 -19.59 21.37 10.21
CA LEU A 88 -19.58 20.30 11.21
C LEU A 88 -18.69 20.65 12.41
N GLY A 89 -18.37 21.92 12.65
CA GLY A 89 -17.62 22.37 13.84
C GLY A 89 -16.14 22.61 13.61
N GLY A 90 -15.55 22.14 12.50
CA GLY A 90 -14.18 22.47 12.10
C GLY A 90 -13.17 22.31 13.23
N THR A 91 -12.46 23.39 13.54
CA THR A 91 -11.45 23.44 14.61
C THR A 91 -12.02 23.45 16.01
N ASP A 92 -13.33 23.60 16.17
CA ASP A 92 -14.05 23.67 17.45
C ASP A 92 -14.83 22.39 17.75
N VAL A 93 -14.70 21.36 16.90
CA VAL A 93 -15.32 20.05 17.13
C VAL A 93 -14.93 19.48 18.51
N GLN A 94 -15.88 18.82 19.16
CA GLN A 94 -15.66 18.26 20.50
C GLN A 94 -14.63 17.14 20.45
N PHE A 95 -13.75 17.14 21.45
CA PHE A 95 -12.62 16.22 21.53
C PHE A 95 -12.87 15.21 22.65
N ASP A 96 -13.84 14.33 22.42
CA ASP A 96 -14.23 13.35 23.43
C ASP A 96 -13.14 12.28 23.63
N ALA A 97 -13.12 11.71 24.83
CA ALA A 97 -12.32 10.52 25.11
C ALA A 97 -12.95 9.33 24.36
N ILE A 98 -12.11 8.54 23.66
CA ILE A 98 -12.60 7.34 22.96
C ILE A 98 -13.07 6.34 24.03
N GLY A 99 -14.33 5.90 23.92
CA GLY A 99 -14.86 4.80 24.71
C GLY A 99 -14.06 3.50 24.51
N GLN A 100 -14.36 2.48 25.31
CA GLN A 100 -13.60 1.22 25.33
C GLN A 100 -13.79 0.33 24.08
N THR A 101 -14.23 0.82 22.92
CA THR A 101 -14.43 -0.05 21.75
C THR A 101 -13.08 -0.56 21.22
N PRO A 102 -12.88 -1.89 21.08
CA PRO A 102 -11.65 -2.46 20.51
C PRO A 102 -11.59 -2.37 18.98
N TYR A 103 -12.64 -1.84 18.34
CA TYR A 103 -12.88 -1.96 16.91
C TYR A 103 -13.10 -0.57 16.31
N SER A 104 -12.18 -0.13 15.44
CA SER A 104 -12.34 1.09 14.63
C SER A 104 -12.12 0.77 13.16
N LEU A 105 -12.73 1.54 12.26
CA LEU A 105 -12.55 1.39 10.81
C LEU A 105 -11.14 1.80 10.33
N GLY A 106 -10.30 2.35 11.22
CA GLY A 106 -8.93 2.78 10.89
C GLY A 106 -8.87 3.90 9.84
N LEU A 107 -9.92 4.72 9.74
CA LEU A 107 -9.99 5.79 8.75
C LEU A 107 -8.94 6.86 9.01
N ASP A 108 -8.63 7.08 10.28
CA ASP A 108 -7.47 7.84 10.76
C ASP A 108 -6.15 7.34 10.13
N TRP A 109 -5.85 6.04 10.23
CA TRP A 109 -4.66 5.42 9.66
C TRP A 109 -4.58 5.58 8.15
N PHE A 110 -5.71 5.46 7.43
CA PHE A 110 -5.75 5.75 6.00
C PHE A 110 -5.35 7.21 5.71
N VAL A 111 -5.95 8.18 6.40
CA VAL A 111 -5.67 9.61 6.16
C VAL A 111 -4.21 9.96 6.46
N ILE A 112 -3.68 9.50 7.60
CA ILE A 112 -2.28 9.74 7.97
C ILE A 112 -1.34 9.10 6.95
N SER A 113 -1.57 7.83 6.60
CA SER A 113 -0.71 7.09 5.69
C SER A 113 -0.74 7.71 4.30
N LEU A 114 -1.92 8.12 3.82
CA LEU A 114 -2.07 8.82 2.55
C LEU A 114 -1.35 10.17 2.56
N PHE A 115 -1.62 11.00 3.58
CA PHE A 115 -1.04 12.33 3.68
C PHE A 115 0.48 12.27 3.81
N PHE A 116 1.00 11.43 4.70
CA PHE A 116 2.44 11.28 4.93
C PHE A 116 3.14 10.67 3.71
N SER A 117 2.58 9.62 3.11
CA SER A 117 3.17 9.02 1.89
C SER A 117 3.17 10.01 0.73
N ALA A 118 2.07 10.75 0.52
CA ALA A 118 2.01 11.79 -0.50
C ALA A 118 3.00 12.93 -0.21
N LEU A 119 3.10 13.40 1.04
CA LEU A 119 4.00 14.47 1.45
C LEU A 119 5.48 14.10 1.25
N VAL A 120 5.84 12.84 1.53
CA VAL A 120 7.22 12.36 1.42
C VAL A 120 7.55 11.94 -0.01
N PHE A 121 6.79 11.02 -0.60
CA PHE A 121 7.16 10.40 -1.85
C PHE A 121 6.89 11.27 -3.07
N ILE A 122 5.83 12.09 -3.10
CA ILE A 122 5.57 12.93 -4.27
C ILE A 122 6.75 13.87 -4.56
N PRO A 123 7.27 14.68 -3.59
CA PRO A 123 8.44 15.50 -3.85
C PRO A 123 9.65 14.68 -4.26
N ILE A 124 9.96 13.61 -3.53
CA ILE A 124 11.16 12.79 -3.79
C ILE A 124 11.11 12.21 -5.20
N GLU A 125 9.98 11.66 -5.66
CA GLU A 125 9.83 11.13 -7.01
C GLU A 125 9.87 12.21 -8.09
N GLN A 126 9.38 13.43 -7.82
CA GLN A 126 9.49 14.54 -8.79
C GLN A 126 10.95 14.97 -8.98
N PHE A 127 11.74 15.00 -7.92
CA PHE A 127 13.14 15.42 -7.97
C PHE A 127 14.08 14.31 -8.41
N LEU A 128 13.96 13.12 -7.82
CA LEU A 128 14.90 12.01 -7.94
C LEU A 128 14.36 10.83 -8.75
N GLY A 129 13.16 10.92 -9.33
CA GLY A 129 12.55 9.81 -10.03
C GLY A 129 13.19 9.46 -11.36
N VAL A 130 13.16 8.17 -11.69
CA VAL A 130 13.65 7.61 -12.96
C VAL A 130 12.86 8.19 -14.12
N ARG A 131 11.54 8.27 -13.95
CA ARG A 131 10.61 8.77 -14.96
C ARG A 131 10.01 10.10 -14.52
N LYS A 132 10.02 11.09 -15.41
CA LYS A 132 9.27 12.33 -15.19
C LYS A 132 7.80 12.05 -15.45
N GLN A 133 7.04 11.84 -14.38
CA GLN A 133 5.61 11.57 -14.43
C GLN A 133 4.84 12.50 -13.51
N SER A 134 3.58 12.80 -13.88
CA SER A 134 2.69 13.54 -13.00
C SER A 134 2.27 12.65 -11.83
N PRO A 135 2.15 13.16 -10.60
CA PRO A 135 1.57 12.41 -9.48
C PRO A 135 0.10 12.02 -9.72
N LEU A 136 -0.53 12.60 -10.74
CA LEU A 136 -1.87 12.27 -11.22
C LEU A 136 -1.79 11.55 -12.57
N ARG A 137 -0.81 10.66 -12.71
CA ARG A 137 -0.60 9.79 -13.88
C ARG A 137 -1.83 8.95 -14.20
N PRO A 138 -1.95 8.33 -15.38
CA PRO A 138 -3.03 7.38 -15.64
C PRO A 138 -3.21 6.37 -14.50
N ASP A 139 -4.47 6.04 -14.22
CA ASP A 139 -4.92 5.13 -13.16
C ASP A 139 -4.64 5.51 -11.71
N TRP A 140 -4.13 6.72 -11.42
CA TRP A 140 -3.91 7.17 -10.03
C TRP A 140 -5.17 7.05 -9.15
N ARG A 141 -6.37 7.18 -9.75
CA ARG A 141 -7.65 7.03 -9.04
C ARG A 141 -7.91 5.59 -8.65
N THR A 142 -7.62 4.65 -9.55
CA THR A 142 -7.74 3.22 -9.30
C THR A 142 -6.81 2.84 -8.15
N ASP A 143 -5.55 3.27 -8.21
CA ASP A 143 -4.56 2.95 -7.18
C ASP A 143 -4.91 3.64 -5.84
N LEU A 144 -5.47 4.85 -5.86
CA LEU A 144 -5.98 5.51 -4.66
C LEU A 144 -7.19 4.77 -4.06
N SER A 145 -8.10 4.26 -4.88
CA SER A 145 -9.23 3.45 -4.42
C SER A 145 -8.75 2.14 -3.77
N TYR A 146 -7.77 1.48 -4.37
CA TYR A 146 -7.12 0.32 -3.77
C TYR A 146 -6.38 0.66 -2.47
N PHE A 147 -5.67 1.79 -2.42
CA PHE A 147 -5.01 2.27 -1.21
C PHE A 147 -6.05 2.45 -0.08
N PHE A 148 -7.18 3.08 -0.36
CA PHE A 148 -8.27 3.21 0.61
C PHE A 148 -8.82 1.85 1.08
N LEU A 149 -9.21 0.98 0.15
CA LEU A 149 -9.81 -0.31 0.50
C LEU A 149 -8.86 -1.21 1.27
N THR A 150 -7.59 -1.26 0.88
CA THR A 150 -6.58 -2.08 1.56
C THR A 150 -6.33 -1.60 2.99
N HIS A 151 -6.30 -0.29 3.26
CA HIS A 151 -6.13 0.24 4.62
C HIS A 151 -7.32 -0.08 5.52
N VAL A 152 -8.55 0.07 5.01
CA VAL A 152 -9.76 -0.31 5.74
C VAL A 152 -9.77 -1.82 6.01
N LEU A 153 -9.44 -2.63 5.00
CA LEU A 153 -9.44 -4.09 5.11
C LEU A 153 -8.38 -4.63 6.09
N VAL A 154 -7.21 -4.00 6.18
CA VAL A 154 -6.14 -4.41 7.11
C VAL A 154 -6.63 -4.42 8.56
N GLN A 155 -7.47 -3.47 8.99
CA GLN A 155 -8.00 -3.48 10.35
C GLN A 155 -8.89 -4.69 10.62
N PHE A 156 -9.78 -5.04 9.68
CA PHE A 156 -10.60 -6.24 9.80
C PHE A 156 -9.75 -7.52 9.83
N ILE A 157 -8.69 -7.59 9.02
CA ILE A 157 -7.76 -8.72 9.03
C ILE A 157 -7.04 -8.81 10.37
N LEU A 158 -6.53 -7.70 10.91
CA LEU A 158 -5.85 -7.68 12.21
C LEU A 158 -6.77 -8.15 13.33
N ILE A 159 -8.04 -7.71 13.33
CA ILE A 159 -9.05 -8.17 14.28
C ILE A 159 -9.28 -9.68 14.14
N LEU A 160 -9.52 -10.16 12.92
CA LEU A 160 -9.78 -11.59 12.66
C LEU A 160 -8.60 -12.48 13.00
N VAL A 161 -7.39 -12.07 12.62
CA VAL A 161 -6.14 -12.78 12.94
C VAL A 161 -5.97 -12.80 14.45
N THR A 162 -6.05 -11.66 15.15
CA THR A 162 -5.87 -11.62 16.61
C THR A 162 -6.93 -12.47 17.33
N ALA A 163 -8.20 -12.37 16.93
CA ALA A 163 -9.29 -13.14 17.52
C ALA A 163 -9.19 -14.65 17.25
N SER A 164 -8.67 -15.05 16.08
CA SER A 164 -8.45 -16.47 15.75
C SER A 164 -7.15 -17.03 16.34
N THR A 165 -6.16 -16.19 16.60
CA THR A 165 -4.86 -16.59 17.15
C THR A 165 -5.01 -17.19 18.54
N THR A 166 -5.89 -16.68 19.40
CA THR A 166 -6.17 -17.28 20.72
C THR A 166 -6.69 -18.71 20.61
N THR A 167 -7.53 -19.00 19.61
CA THR A 167 -8.03 -20.35 19.31
C THR A 167 -6.96 -21.22 18.65
N LEU A 168 -6.19 -20.69 17.69
CA LEU A 168 -5.17 -21.45 16.95
C LEU A 168 -3.94 -21.78 17.80
N LEU A 169 -3.51 -20.87 18.68
CA LEU A 169 -2.45 -21.13 19.66
C LEU A 169 -2.80 -22.30 20.57
N ALA A 170 -4.09 -22.53 20.86
CA ALA A 170 -4.51 -23.68 21.67
C ALA A 170 -4.24 -25.02 20.97
N PHE A 171 -4.14 -25.07 19.64
CA PHE A 171 -3.93 -26.31 18.87
C PHE A 171 -2.52 -26.46 18.27
N ALA A 172 -1.77 -25.36 18.13
CA ALA A 172 -0.49 -25.33 17.40
C ALA A 172 0.60 -24.54 18.15
N THR A 173 0.68 -24.69 19.48
CA THR A 173 1.77 -24.11 20.27
C THR A 173 3.05 -24.94 20.16
N PHE A 174 4.18 -24.24 20.09
CA PHE A 174 5.52 -24.84 20.17
C PHE A 174 6.24 -24.27 21.40
N PRO A 175 5.86 -24.64 22.64
CA PRO A 175 6.28 -23.89 23.84
C PRO A 175 7.80 -23.79 24.00
N GLY A 176 8.54 -24.87 23.68
CA GLY A 176 10.00 -24.85 23.71
C GLY A 176 10.62 -23.87 22.71
N LEU A 177 10.12 -23.86 21.47
CA LEU A 177 10.61 -22.94 20.43
C LEU A 177 10.23 -21.49 20.76
N GLN A 178 9.00 -21.26 21.24
CA GLN A 178 8.54 -19.95 21.69
C GLN A 178 9.42 -19.42 22.83
N ALA A 179 9.72 -20.25 23.84
CA ALA A 179 10.60 -19.85 24.94
C ALA A 179 12.01 -19.48 24.46
N VAL A 180 12.56 -20.22 23.49
CA VAL A 180 13.86 -19.89 22.87
C VAL A 180 13.79 -18.55 22.15
N ILE A 181 12.81 -18.32 21.28
CA ILE A 181 12.66 -17.05 20.54
C ILE A 181 12.45 -15.88 21.50
N GLN A 182 11.62 -16.06 22.53
CA GLN A 182 11.33 -15.03 23.53
C GLN A 182 12.54 -14.72 24.42
N SER A 183 13.49 -15.64 24.57
CA SER A 183 14.74 -15.39 25.30
C SER A 183 15.70 -14.47 24.55
N TRP A 184 15.52 -14.28 23.23
CA TRP A 184 16.36 -13.39 22.44
C TRP A 184 16.06 -11.92 22.72
N PRO A 185 17.05 -11.02 22.59
CA PRO A 185 16.79 -9.59 22.64
C PRO A 185 15.87 -9.17 21.48
N VAL A 186 15.06 -8.12 21.71
CA VAL A 186 14.02 -7.66 20.77
C VAL A 186 14.56 -7.40 19.36
N TRP A 187 15.77 -6.85 19.22
CA TRP A 187 16.35 -6.57 17.90
C TRP A 187 16.63 -7.86 17.11
N LEU A 188 17.03 -8.95 17.78
CA LEU A 188 17.28 -10.24 17.13
C LEU A 188 15.96 -10.90 16.75
N GLN A 189 14.95 -10.82 17.63
CA GLN A 189 13.59 -11.23 17.32
C GLN A 189 13.05 -10.48 16.09
N PHE A 190 13.29 -9.17 15.99
CA PHE A 190 12.90 -8.37 14.82
C PHE A 190 13.56 -8.88 13.54
N LEU A 191 14.88 -9.08 13.51
CA LEU A 191 15.58 -9.58 12.32
C LEU A 191 15.08 -10.98 11.90
N ALA A 192 14.85 -11.87 12.87
CA ALA A 192 14.28 -13.18 12.60
C ALA A 192 12.83 -13.10 12.12
N ALA A 193 12.02 -12.19 12.66
CA ALA A 193 10.66 -11.95 12.21
C ALA A 193 10.62 -11.44 10.76
N VAL A 194 11.53 -10.53 10.38
CA VAL A 194 11.67 -10.06 8.98
C VAL A 194 11.95 -11.25 8.05
N LEU A 195 12.90 -12.12 8.40
CA LEU A 195 13.23 -13.28 7.57
C LEU A 195 12.07 -14.28 7.46
N VAL A 196 11.42 -14.62 8.58
CA VAL A 196 10.27 -15.55 8.58
C VAL A 196 9.10 -14.99 7.76
N ALA A 197 8.79 -13.71 7.94
CA ALA A 197 7.74 -13.04 7.20
C ALA A 197 8.04 -12.98 5.70
N ASP A 198 9.28 -12.67 5.31
CA ASP A 198 9.67 -12.60 3.91
C ASP A 198 9.68 -13.98 3.25
N LEU A 199 10.10 -15.04 3.95
CA LEU A 199 9.99 -16.42 3.47
C LEU A 199 8.53 -16.82 3.23
N ALA A 200 7.63 -16.51 4.17
CA ALA A 200 6.21 -16.82 4.04
C ALA A 200 5.57 -16.03 2.89
N GLN A 201 5.87 -14.73 2.81
CA GLN A 201 5.36 -13.85 1.77
C GLN A 201 5.89 -14.24 0.38
N ALA A 202 7.21 -14.44 0.22
CA ALA A 202 7.81 -14.85 -1.04
C ALA A 202 7.33 -16.24 -1.49
N GLY A 203 7.11 -17.17 -0.55
CA GLY A 203 6.54 -18.48 -0.85
C GLY A 203 5.12 -18.37 -1.44
N LEU A 204 4.26 -17.58 -0.80
CA LEU A 204 2.90 -17.32 -1.31
C LEU A 204 2.92 -16.52 -2.61
N HIS A 205 3.84 -15.57 -2.74
CA HIS A 205 4.04 -14.76 -3.93
C HIS A 205 4.45 -15.62 -5.13
N ARG A 206 5.38 -16.57 -4.93
CA ARG A 206 5.69 -17.58 -5.92
C ARG A 206 4.47 -18.42 -6.29
N ALA A 207 3.64 -18.79 -5.33
CA ALA A 207 2.40 -19.51 -5.60
C ALA A 207 1.42 -18.67 -6.44
N TYR A 208 1.30 -17.36 -6.18
CA TYR A 208 0.53 -16.44 -7.03
C TYR A 208 0.99 -16.49 -8.48
N HIS A 209 2.29 -16.49 -8.73
CA HIS A 209 2.83 -16.55 -10.08
C HIS A 209 2.68 -17.91 -10.78
N ASN A 210 2.86 -19.00 -10.04
CA ASN A 210 2.99 -20.34 -10.62
C ASN A 210 1.67 -21.13 -10.67
N ILE A 211 0.66 -20.74 -9.89
CA ILE A 211 -0.66 -21.39 -9.89
C ILE A 211 -1.62 -20.53 -10.72
N PRO A 212 -2.11 -21.02 -11.88
CA PRO A 212 -2.91 -20.23 -12.82
C PRO A 212 -4.14 -19.57 -12.20
N TRP A 213 -4.77 -20.21 -11.21
CA TRP A 213 -5.92 -19.67 -10.51
C TRP A 213 -5.54 -18.51 -9.58
N LEU A 214 -4.42 -18.64 -8.86
CA LEU A 214 -3.92 -17.61 -7.96
C LEU A 214 -3.35 -16.40 -8.73
N TRP A 215 -2.76 -16.63 -9.90
CA TRP A 215 -2.27 -15.56 -10.78
C TRP A 215 -3.37 -14.57 -11.15
N ARG A 216 -4.62 -15.01 -11.27
CA ARG A 216 -5.73 -14.13 -11.63
C ARG A 216 -5.93 -13.01 -10.61
N PHE A 217 -5.69 -13.29 -9.34
CA PHE A 217 -5.76 -12.29 -8.28
C PHE A 217 -4.57 -11.33 -8.37
N HIS A 218 -3.38 -11.91 -8.55
CA HIS A 218 -2.11 -11.18 -8.53
C HIS A 218 -1.80 -10.40 -9.83
N ALA A 219 -2.41 -10.79 -10.94
CA ALA A 219 -2.36 -10.04 -12.20
C ALA A 219 -2.92 -8.63 -12.03
N VAL A 220 -3.85 -8.41 -11.08
CA VAL A 220 -4.32 -7.07 -10.72
C VAL A 220 -3.15 -6.20 -10.22
N HIS A 221 -2.26 -6.76 -9.40
CA HIS A 221 -1.06 -6.09 -8.93
C HIS A 221 -0.06 -5.80 -10.04
N HIS A 222 0.24 -6.80 -10.85
CA HIS A 222 1.10 -6.63 -12.02
C HIS A 222 0.49 -5.80 -13.16
N SER A 223 -0.79 -5.41 -13.09
CA SER A 223 -1.43 -4.64 -14.17
C SER A 223 -1.00 -3.18 -14.24
N SER A 224 -0.26 -2.67 -13.25
CA SER A 224 0.15 -1.27 -13.28
C SER A 224 1.25 -1.02 -14.30
N GLU A 225 0.95 -0.20 -15.31
CA GLU A 225 1.92 0.23 -16.33
C GLU A 225 2.81 1.39 -15.84
N HIS A 226 2.51 1.92 -14.65
CA HIS A 226 3.22 3.04 -14.06
C HIS A 226 3.59 2.75 -12.60
N MET A 227 4.89 2.66 -12.33
CA MET A 227 5.39 2.50 -10.98
C MET A 227 5.57 3.86 -10.30
N ASP A 228 5.03 3.98 -9.10
CA ASP A 228 5.26 5.04 -8.11
C ASP A 228 4.85 4.55 -6.72
N TRP A 229 4.97 5.40 -5.71
CA TRP A 229 4.61 5.12 -4.32
C TRP A 229 3.17 4.61 -4.14
N LEU A 230 2.27 4.91 -5.07
CA LEU A 230 0.87 4.49 -5.01
C LEU A 230 0.64 3.17 -5.75
N ALA A 231 1.45 2.82 -6.75
CA ALA A 231 1.28 1.62 -7.58
C ALA A 231 1.19 0.33 -6.76
N GLY A 232 1.98 0.23 -5.68
CA GLY A 232 2.01 -0.93 -4.80
C GLY A 232 0.69 -1.22 -4.07
N SER A 233 -0.24 -0.26 -4.00
CA SER A 233 -1.54 -0.47 -3.33
C SER A 233 -2.51 -1.32 -4.15
N ARG A 234 -2.34 -1.37 -5.49
CA ARG A 234 -3.22 -2.08 -6.42
C ARG A 234 -3.12 -3.58 -6.17
N ILE A 235 -3.83 -4.09 -5.17
CA ILE A 235 -3.77 -5.49 -4.74
C ILE A 235 -5.20 -6.00 -4.56
N HIS A 236 -5.50 -7.18 -5.10
CA HIS A 236 -6.83 -7.76 -4.97
C HIS A 236 -7.19 -8.02 -3.48
N LEU A 237 -8.44 -7.83 -3.05
CA LEU A 237 -8.79 -7.91 -1.62
C LEU A 237 -8.54 -9.31 -1.02
N VAL A 238 -8.85 -10.38 -1.77
CA VAL A 238 -8.49 -11.76 -1.38
C VAL A 238 -6.98 -11.93 -1.19
N GLU A 239 -6.16 -11.33 -2.06
CA GLU A 239 -4.70 -11.38 -1.94
C GLU A 239 -4.21 -10.63 -0.71
N VAL A 240 -4.81 -9.49 -0.37
CA VAL A 240 -4.52 -8.78 0.89
C VAL A 240 -4.76 -9.70 2.09
N VAL A 241 -5.92 -10.37 2.16
CA VAL A 241 -6.25 -11.30 3.26
C VAL A 241 -5.25 -12.44 3.34
N LEU A 242 -5.00 -13.11 2.22
CA LEU A 242 -4.08 -14.25 2.16
C LEU A 242 -2.65 -13.84 2.55
N THR A 243 -2.13 -12.76 1.96
CA THR A 243 -0.76 -12.29 2.20
C THR A 243 -0.55 -11.86 3.65
N ARG A 244 -1.46 -11.04 4.19
CA ARG A 244 -1.37 -10.58 5.59
C ARG A 244 -1.50 -11.74 6.58
N SER A 245 -2.37 -12.71 6.29
CA SER A 245 -2.51 -13.90 7.14
C SER A 245 -1.27 -14.79 7.09
N ALA A 246 -0.74 -15.06 5.88
CA ALA A 246 0.45 -15.88 5.70
C ALA A 246 1.70 -15.28 6.35
N VAL A 247 1.78 -13.95 6.43
CA VAL A 247 2.85 -13.24 7.12
C VAL A 247 2.66 -13.23 8.65
N LEU A 248 1.48 -12.84 9.13
CA LEU A 248 1.27 -12.60 10.57
C LEU A 248 1.12 -13.90 11.36
N LEU A 249 0.43 -14.91 10.83
CA LEU A 249 0.17 -16.15 11.56
C LEU A 249 1.46 -16.86 12.01
N PRO A 250 2.49 -17.07 11.16
CA PRO A 250 3.75 -17.67 11.61
C PRO A 250 4.43 -16.86 12.72
N LEU A 251 4.42 -15.54 12.65
CA LEU A 251 5.05 -14.70 13.67
C LEU A 251 4.36 -14.86 15.03
N LEU A 252 3.03 -14.93 15.04
CA LEU A 252 2.25 -15.13 16.26
C LEU A 252 2.40 -16.56 16.82
N LEU A 253 2.37 -17.58 15.95
CA LEU A 253 2.53 -18.99 16.36
C LEU A 253 3.94 -19.30 16.89
N LEU A 254 4.97 -18.66 16.34
CA LEU A 254 6.35 -18.78 16.82
C LEU A 254 6.62 -17.96 18.10
N GLY A 255 5.65 -17.15 18.55
CA GLY A 255 5.72 -16.45 19.82
C GLY A 255 6.68 -15.25 19.82
N PHE A 256 6.92 -14.62 18.67
CA PHE A 256 7.67 -13.37 18.59
C PHE A 256 7.04 -12.30 19.49
N SER A 257 7.86 -11.54 20.21
CA SER A 257 7.36 -10.50 21.11
C SER A 257 6.63 -9.39 20.36
N GLN A 258 5.63 -8.78 21.02
CA GLN A 258 4.85 -7.68 20.44
C GLN A 258 5.72 -6.53 19.91
N PRO A 259 6.79 -6.07 20.60
CA PRO A 259 7.65 -5.01 20.08
C PRO A 259 8.35 -5.40 18.77
N ALA A 260 8.80 -6.66 18.63
CA ALA A 260 9.44 -7.14 17.41
C ALA A 260 8.45 -7.22 16.22
N VAL A 261 7.24 -7.72 16.48
CA VAL A 261 6.16 -7.76 15.47
C VAL A 261 5.75 -6.34 15.06
N ASN A 262 5.58 -5.41 16.01
CA ASN A 262 5.25 -4.02 15.71
C ASN A 262 6.34 -3.33 14.86
N ALA A 263 7.62 -3.57 15.18
CA ALA A 263 8.74 -3.06 14.38
C ALA A 263 8.72 -3.63 12.95
N TYR A 264 8.38 -4.91 12.79
CA TYR A 264 8.17 -5.53 11.47
C TYR A 264 7.01 -4.88 10.71
N VAL A 265 5.86 -4.63 11.36
CA VAL A 265 4.71 -3.96 10.72
C VAL A 265 5.09 -2.56 10.18
N ILE A 266 5.90 -1.81 10.93
CA ILE A 266 6.42 -0.51 10.47
C ILE A 266 7.34 -0.69 9.26
N LEU A 267 8.28 -1.64 9.32
CA LEU A 267 9.18 -1.94 8.22
C LEU A 267 8.41 -2.29 6.94
N VAL A 268 7.47 -3.23 6.99
CA VAL A 268 6.72 -3.66 5.80
C VAL A 268 5.84 -2.56 5.24
N GLY A 269 5.26 -1.70 6.10
CA GLY A 269 4.51 -0.52 5.65
C GLY A 269 5.37 0.44 4.83
N LEU A 270 6.58 0.74 5.30
CA LEU A 270 7.52 1.61 4.61
C LEU A 270 8.11 0.96 3.36
N GLN A 271 8.56 -0.29 3.47
CA GLN A 271 9.25 -0.98 2.38
C GLN A 271 8.31 -1.32 1.23
N ALA A 272 7.03 -1.62 1.49
CA ALA A 272 6.04 -1.85 0.43
C ALA A 272 5.86 -0.61 -0.46
N VAL A 273 5.83 0.59 0.12
CA VAL A 273 5.77 1.86 -0.63
C VAL A 273 7.10 2.12 -1.34
N LEU A 274 8.22 1.98 -0.63
CA LEU A 274 9.55 2.25 -1.16
C LEU A 274 9.91 1.34 -2.35
N ALA A 275 9.53 0.05 -2.31
CA ALA A 275 9.82 -0.92 -3.36
C ALA A 275 9.13 -0.60 -4.69
N HIS A 276 8.03 0.16 -4.68
CA HIS A 276 7.32 0.59 -5.89
C HIS A 276 7.60 2.04 -6.28
N ALA A 277 8.23 2.81 -5.38
CA ALA A 277 8.44 4.22 -5.58
C ALA A 277 9.31 4.49 -6.81
N ASN A 278 8.93 5.49 -7.60
CA ASN A 278 9.69 5.94 -8.76
C ASN A 278 10.92 6.72 -8.30
N LEU A 279 11.94 6.01 -7.82
CA LEU A 279 13.17 6.57 -7.26
C LEU A 279 14.38 6.07 -8.03
N GLY A 280 15.07 6.97 -8.75
CA GLY A 280 16.24 6.65 -9.56
C GLY A 280 17.55 6.54 -8.80
N LEU A 281 17.48 6.38 -7.48
CA LEU A 281 18.66 6.22 -6.63
C LEU A 281 19.25 4.83 -6.78
N ARG A 282 20.58 4.76 -6.84
CA ARG A 282 21.33 3.50 -6.76
C ARG A 282 21.85 3.34 -5.34
N PHE A 283 21.65 2.17 -4.78
CA PHE A 283 22.04 1.88 -3.39
C PHE A 283 23.26 0.95 -3.32
N GLY A 284 23.85 0.60 -4.47
CA GLY A 284 25.09 -0.15 -4.55
C GLY A 284 24.96 -1.53 -3.93
N PHE A 285 25.83 -1.86 -2.97
CA PHE A 285 25.82 -3.16 -2.31
C PHE A 285 24.53 -3.45 -1.52
N LEU A 286 23.81 -2.41 -1.08
CA LEU A 286 22.55 -2.58 -0.35
C LEU A 286 21.47 -3.25 -1.20
N GLU A 287 21.56 -3.19 -2.53
CA GLU A 287 20.62 -3.87 -3.44
C GLU A 287 20.72 -5.40 -3.40
N TYR A 288 21.76 -5.95 -2.77
CA TYR A 288 21.89 -7.38 -2.48
C TYR A 288 21.36 -7.77 -1.09
N LEU A 289 21.18 -6.78 -0.21
CA LEU A 289 20.75 -6.98 1.18
C LEU A 289 19.28 -6.65 1.38
N LEU A 290 18.79 -5.61 0.71
CA LEU A 290 17.43 -5.09 0.83
C LEU A 290 16.78 -4.99 -0.54
N VAL A 291 15.52 -5.41 -0.59
CA VAL A 291 14.66 -5.15 -1.74
C VAL A 291 14.38 -3.65 -1.79
N LEU A 292 14.81 -3.06 -2.90
CA LEU A 292 14.76 -1.63 -3.19
C LEU A 292 14.06 -1.41 -4.53
N PRO A 293 13.63 -0.18 -4.86
CA PRO A 293 12.74 0.05 -6.00
C PRO A 293 13.22 -0.57 -7.31
N ARG A 294 14.52 -0.47 -7.64
CA ARG A 294 15.08 -1.10 -8.84
C ARG A 294 14.85 -2.61 -8.89
N TYR A 295 15.05 -3.31 -7.78
CA TYR A 295 14.89 -4.77 -7.71
C TYR A 295 13.45 -5.18 -7.98
N HIS A 296 12.49 -4.53 -7.32
CA HIS A 296 11.08 -4.87 -7.43
C HIS A 296 10.44 -4.36 -8.74
N HIS A 297 10.92 -3.24 -9.29
CA HIS A 297 10.52 -2.78 -10.63
C HIS A 297 10.87 -3.83 -11.71
N TRP A 298 12.03 -4.50 -11.60
CA TRP A 298 12.41 -5.59 -12.51
C TRP A 298 11.60 -6.87 -12.29
N HIS A 299 10.90 -7.02 -11.16
CA HIS A 299 9.90 -8.06 -10.98
C HIS A 299 8.58 -7.69 -11.69
N HIS A 300 8.22 -6.41 -11.69
CA HIS A 300 7.05 -5.85 -12.39
C HIS A 300 7.23 -5.59 -13.89
N VAL A 301 8.41 -5.89 -14.44
CA VAL A 301 8.72 -5.61 -15.84
C VAL A 301 7.85 -6.46 -16.77
N ARG A 302 7.41 -5.85 -17.86
CA ARG A 302 6.76 -6.55 -18.97
C ARG A 302 7.81 -7.18 -19.90
N ASP A 303 8.58 -8.13 -19.38
CA ASP A 303 9.64 -8.83 -20.13
C ASP A 303 9.66 -10.32 -19.76
N PRO A 304 9.45 -11.24 -20.73
CA PRO A 304 9.50 -12.69 -20.49
C PRO A 304 10.77 -13.17 -19.79
N ALA A 305 11.91 -12.50 -19.98
CA ALA A 305 13.18 -12.89 -19.38
C ALA A 305 13.17 -12.74 -17.84
N TYR A 306 12.28 -11.92 -17.27
CA TYR A 306 12.19 -11.61 -15.84
C TYR A 306 10.93 -12.15 -15.18
N VAL A 307 10.06 -12.82 -15.94
CA VAL A 307 8.92 -13.56 -15.37
C VAL A 307 9.45 -14.58 -14.36
N ASP A 308 8.72 -14.71 -13.26
CA ASP A 308 8.98 -15.67 -12.19
C ASP A 308 10.35 -15.52 -11.52
N LYS A 309 10.80 -14.27 -11.41
CA LYS A 309 12.01 -13.87 -10.66
C LYS A 309 11.66 -12.89 -9.56
N ASN A 310 12.50 -12.84 -8.54
CA ASN A 310 12.53 -11.77 -7.53
C ASN A 310 11.21 -11.61 -6.74
N TYR A 311 10.76 -12.67 -6.06
CA TYR A 311 9.53 -12.68 -5.26
C TYR A 311 9.66 -12.03 -3.88
N ALA A 312 10.86 -11.91 -3.34
CA ALA A 312 11.08 -11.35 -2.02
C ALA A 312 10.69 -9.87 -1.97
N ILE A 313 10.19 -9.42 -0.82
CA ILE A 313 9.79 -8.02 -0.57
C ILE A 313 10.71 -7.34 0.43
N HIS A 314 11.46 -8.09 1.24
CA HIS A 314 12.40 -7.53 2.19
C HIS A 314 13.85 -7.77 1.81
N LEU A 315 14.21 -9.03 1.54
CA LEU A 315 15.58 -9.51 1.46
C LEU A 315 15.79 -10.31 0.17
N PRO A 316 16.65 -9.86 -0.77
CA PRO A 316 17.03 -10.65 -1.95
C PRO A 316 17.62 -12.03 -1.59
N LEU A 317 18.14 -12.18 -0.36
CA LEU A 317 18.53 -13.47 0.20
C LEU A 317 17.45 -14.55 0.08
N VAL A 318 16.18 -14.21 0.31
CA VAL A 318 15.07 -15.17 0.21
C VAL A 318 14.94 -15.71 -1.22
N ASP A 319 15.08 -14.84 -2.22
CA ASP A 319 15.11 -15.26 -3.61
C ASP A 319 16.35 -16.10 -3.97
N MET A 320 17.50 -15.82 -3.35
CA MET A 320 18.70 -16.63 -3.53
C MET A 320 18.49 -18.05 -2.97
N LEU A 321 17.87 -18.17 -1.79
CA LEU A 321 17.49 -19.45 -1.19
C LEU A 321 16.46 -20.21 -2.03
N MET A 322 15.52 -19.49 -2.67
CA MET A 322 14.48 -20.06 -3.52
C MET A 322 14.93 -20.38 -4.95
N GLY A 323 16.13 -19.96 -5.36
CA GLY A 323 16.65 -20.08 -6.72
C GLY A 323 15.96 -19.15 -7.73
N THR A 324 15.33 -18.08 -7.26
CA THR A 324 14.51 -17.14 -8.05
C THR A 324 15.18 -15.77 -8.20
N PHE A 325 16.33 -15.57 -7.57
CA PHE A 325 17.10 -14.34 -7.66
C PHE A 325 17.59 -14.08 -9.08
N LYS A 326 17.31 -12.89 -9.58
CA LYS A 326 17.86 -12.35 -10.82
C LYS A 326 18.24 -10.90 -10.61
N LEU A 327 19.54 -10.63 -10.63
CA LEU A 327 20.04 -9.27 -10.44
C LEU A 327 19.58 -8.35 -11.59
N PRO A 328 19.01 -7.17 -11.27
CA PRO A 328 18.79 -6.11 -12.24
C PRO A 328 20.04 -5.71 -13.04
N PRO A 329 19.99 -5.58 -14.39
CA PRO A 329 21.13 -5.18 -15.21
C PRO A 329 21.73 -3.86 -14.74
N ALA A 330 23.06 -3.77 -14.78
CA ALA A 330 23.77 -2.64 -14.19
C ALA A 330 23.40 -1.31 -14.88
N GLY A 331 22.90 -0.35 -14.10
CA GLY A 331 22.58 0.99 -14.60
C GLY A 331 21.26 1.09 -15.38
N GLU A 332 20.51 -0.01 -15.53
CA GLU A 332 19.26 -0.03 -16.28
C GLU A 332 18.03 -0.11 -15.38
N TRP A 333 16.96 0.46 -15.91
CA TRP A 333 15.61 0.39 -15.38
C TRP A 333 14.69 -0.24 -16.42
N PRO A 334 13.62 -0.94 -16.00
CA PRO A 334 12.62 -1.48 -16.91
C PRO A 334 12.07 -0.39 -17.85
N LYS A 335 11.86 -0.73 -19.12
CA LYS A 335 11.27 0.18 -20.11
C LYS A 335 9.75 0.20 -20.02
N GLU A 336 9.16 -0.97 -19.75
CA GLU A 336 7.71 -1.18 -19.69
C GLU A 336 7.36 -2.00 -18.45
N TYR A 337 6.21 -1.68 -17.84
CA TYR A 337 5.62 -2.42 -16.74
C TYR A 337 4.25 -2.92 -17.17
N GLY A 338 3.65 -3.81 -16.38
CA GLY A 338 2.35 -4.37 -16.69
C GLY A 338 2.43 -5.88 -16.90
N VAL A 339 1.26 -6.50 -16.99
CA VAL A 339 1.16 -7.90 -17.43
C VAL A 339 1.56 -8.01 -18.91
N LEU A 340 2.07 -9.17 -19.32
CA LEU A 340 2.51 -9.41 -20.71
C LEU A 340 1.41 -9.17 -21.75
N LYS A 341 0.14 -9.42 -21.40
CA LYS A 341 -1.05 -9.18 -22.22
C LYS A 341 -2.03 -8.27 -21.47
N PRO A 342 -1.96 -6.94 -21.61
CA PRO A 342 -2.78 -5.98 -20.87
C PRO A 342 -4.29 -6.24 -20.96
N GLU A 343 -4.78 -6.75 -22.09
CA GLU A 343 -6.18 -7.14 -22.31
C GLU A 343 -6.67 -8.26 -21.36
N THR A 344 -5.75 -8.90 -20.62
CA THR A 344 -6.01 -9.91 -19.60
C THR A 344 -6.18 -9.35 -18.20
N VAL A 345 -6.18 -8.02 -18.00
CA VAL A 345 -6.70 -7.39 -16.78
C VAL A 345 -7.63 -6.23 -17.15
N PRO A 346 -8.91 -6.20 -16.70
CA PRO A 346 -9.83 -5.14 -17.08
C PRO A 346 -9.48 -3.86 -16.35
N GLU A 347 -9.91 -2.73 -16.90
CA GLU A 347 -9.86 -1.45 -16.18
C GLU A 347 -10.95 -1.37 -15.11
N GLY A 348 -10.61 -0.73 -13.99
CA GLY A 348 -11.56 -0.40 -12.94
C GLY A 348 -11.69 -1.47 -11.86
N ILE A 349 -11.77 -0.98 -10.61
CA ILE A 349 -11.68 -1.80 -9.41
C ILE A 349 -12.74 -2.90 -9.33
N LEU A 350 -14.00 -2.61 -9.69
CA LEU A 350 -15.09 -3.59 -9.61
C LEU A 350 -14.86 -4.78 -10.56
N LEU A 351 -14.42 -4.49 -11.79
CA LEU A 351 -14.12 -5.53 -12.77
C LEU A 351 -12.88 -6.32 -12.35
N GLN A 352 -11.86 -5.64 -11.83
CA GLN A 352 -10.65 -6.29 -11.32
C GLN A 352 -10.91 -7.20 -10.12
N GLN A 353 -11.86 -6.85 -9.22
CA GLN A 353 -12.27 -7.74 -8.12
C GLN A 353 -13.09 -8.94 -8.58
N TRP A 354 -13.87 -8.80 -9.67
CA TRP A 354 -14.69 -9.90 -10.17
C TRP A 354 -13.96 -10.83 -11.15
N MET A 355 -12.94 -10.28 -11.83
CA MET A 355 -12.17 -10.97 -12.86
C MET A 355 -11.66 -12.35 -12.42
N PRO A 356 -11.10 -12.57 -11.21
CA PRO A 356 -10.54 -13.86 -10.82
C PRO A 356 -11.58 -14.99 -10.75
N PHE A 357 -12.84 -14.64 -10.52
CA PHE A 357 -13.96 -15.58 -10.41
C PHE A 357 -14.66 -15.83 -11.76
N SER A 358 -14.35 -15.04 -12.78
CA SER A 358 -14.99 -15.16 -14.09
C SER A 358 -14.61 -16.47 -14.81
N PRO A 359 -15.52 -17.11 -15.56
CA PRO A 359 -15.16 -18.28 -16.36
C PRO A 359 -14.44 -17.92 -17.67
N ARG A 360 -14.39 -16.64 -18.08
CA ARG A 360 -13.85 -16.20 -19.38
C ARG A 360 -12.37 -16.61 -19.58
N LYS A 361 -12.05 -17.19 -20.75
CA LYS A 361 -10.74 -17.79 -21.08
C LYS A 361 -9.58 -16.78 -21.12
N ILE A 362 -9.84 -15.54 -21.52
CA ILE A 362 -8.81 -14.48 -21.63
C ILE A 362 -8.13 -14.17 -20.29
N TRP A 363 -8.81 -14.38 -19.16
CA TRP A 363 -8.31 -14.09 -17.81
C TRP A 363 -7.60 -15.28 -17.15
N ARG A 364 -7.32 -16.37 -17.89
CA ARG A 364 -6.80 -17.63 -17.33
C ARG A 364 -5.32 -17.88 -17.63
N THR A 365 -4.64 -17.04 -18.39
CA THR A 365 -3.27 -17.27 -18.88
C THR A 365 -2.24 -16.96 -17.78
N PRO A 366 -1.44 -17.93 -17.29
CA PRO A 366 -0.33 -17.68 -16.38
C PRO A 366 0.73 -16.73 -16.91
N ALA A 367 1.48 -16.10 -16.01
CA ALA A 367 2.64 -15.27 -16.33
C ALA A 367 3.67 -16.01 -17.23
N SER A 368 3.91 -17.30 -16.97
CA SER A 368 4.94 -18.11 -17.64
C SER A 368 4.55 -18.67 -19.00
N THR A 369 3.27 -18.98 -19.22
CA THR A 369 2.78 -19.67 -20.44
C THR A 369 2.82 -18.83 -21.71
N ILE A 370 3.11 -17.54 -21.59
CA ILE A 370 3.15 -16.61 -22.73
C ILE A 370 4.47 -16.74 -23.52
N SER A 371 5.55 -17.22 -22.89
CA SER A 371 6.86 -17.39 -23.55
C SER A 371 6.91 -18.54 -24.57
N THR A 372 6.09 -19.58 -24.40
CA THR A 372 6.15 -20.81 -25.21
C THR A 372 5.36 -20.76 -26.52
N GLU A 373 4.39 -19.85 -26.66
CA GLU A 373 3.59 -19.75 -27.89
C GLU A 373 4.24 -18.83 -28.94
N GLU A 374 4.94 -17.76 -28.53
CA GLU A 374 5.58 -16.80 -29.47
C GLU A 374 6.96 -17.26 -29.98
N GLN A 375 7.61 -18.23 -29.34
CA GLN A 375 8.83 -18.85 -29.89
C GLN A 375 8.55 -19.91 -30.96
N LYS A 376 7.28 -20.16 -31.30
CA LYS A 376 6.84 -21.15 -32.29
C LYS A 376 6.08 -20.57 -33.49
N SER A 377 5.96 -19.23 -33.60
CA SER A 377 5.32 -18.56 -34.75
C SER A 377 6.32 -17.90 -35.67
#